data_AF-A0A838IZI4-F1
#
_entry.id   AF-A0A838IZI4-F1
#
_cell.length_a   1.000
_cell.length_b   1.000
_cell.length_c   1.000
_cell.angle_alpha   90.00
_cell.angle_beta   90.00
_cell.angle_gamma   90.00
#
_symmetry.space_group_name_H-M   'P 1'
#
loop_
_entity.id
_entity.type
_entity.pdbx_description
1 polymer ?
#
loop_
_entity_poly.entity_id
_entity_poly.type
_entity_poly.pdbx_seq_one_letter_code
_entity_poly.pdbx_strand_id
1 'polypeptide(L)'
;MMLPHLYPTPSARSGTIALSHADIERRICVRRPYFALTDMALEGRVFTARARAEAPPYSEVGPITAADLGRHAAIAGLSNVAAIHDDDDRRYYLAQHAECAYVVNEAPFGTLIDLRSEVIDRTKRVSRVRVVATAAAAPLASFELSYTILTSSAFGRLFRHRAMHTPSAPSPYGRLLETEFVRGEGYAEATLDALPASACVGHFDSYPALPVAVLMGQLSYLAGRLVSEDSAPFRVVRGSIDATDLAWAGERARFRVERDGLEDGLQRFACSVHADARQVGAMTLWLRLIGESDALA
;
A
#
# COMPACT_ATOMS: atom_id res chain seq x y z
N MET A 1 -62.07 -2.53 8.78
CA MET A 1 -61.04 -3.53 9.12
C MET A 1 -60.03 -3.50 7.97
N MET A 2 -58.92 -2.79 8.15
CA MET A 2 -57.98 -2.42 7.08
C MET A 2 -56.99 -3.56 6.78
N LEU A 3 -56.79 -3.84 5.50
CA LEU A 3 -55.75 -4.72 4.98
C LEU A 3 -54.37 -4.02 5.09
N PRO A 4 -53.29 -4.73 5.44
CA PRO A 4 -51.96 -4.15 5.47
C PRO A 4 -51.43 -3.92 4.05
N HIS A 5 -51.04 -2.67 3.77
CA HIS A 5 -50.29 -2.30 2.56
C HIS A 5 -48.89 -2.95 2.62
N LEU A 6 -48.69 -3.96 1.77
CA LEU A 6 -47.36 -4.43 1.39
C LEU A 6 -46.73 -3.34 0.53
N TYR A 7 -45.78 -2.59 1.11
CA TYR A 7 -44.86 -1.79 0.33
C TYR A 7 -43.95 -2.73 -0.47
N PRO A 8 -43.82 -2.58 -1.79
CA PRO A 8 -42.78 -3.29 -2.51
C PRO A 8 -41.43 -2.73 -2.05
N THR A 9 -40.62 -3.60 -1.44
CA THR A 9 -39.19 -3.35 -1.23
C THR A 9 -38.58 -3.04 -2.59
N PRO A 10 -37.86 -1.92 -2.77
CA PRO A 10 -37.15 -1.68 -4.02
C PRO A 10 -36.10 -2.77 -4.18
N SER A 11 -36.33 -3.68 -5.12
CA SER A 11 -35.32 -4.59 -5.65
C SER A 11 -34.20 -3.73 -6.22
N ALA A 12 -33.14 -3.54 -5.43
CA ALA A 12 -31.92 -2.91 -5.90
C ALA A 12 -31.36 -3.81 -7.01
N ARG A 13 -31.46 -3.36 -8.25
CA ARG A 13 -30.67 -3.91 -9.34
C ARG A 13 -29.21 -3.66 -8.95
N SER A 14 -28.57 -4.65 -8.33
CA SER A 14 -27.13 -4.65 -8.10
C SER A 14 -26.47 -4.89 -9.45
N GLY A 15 -26.38 -3.82 -10.24
CA GLY A 15 -25.61 -3.81 -11.47
C GLY A 15 -24.14 -3.61 -11.14
N THR A 16 -23.28 -4.46 -11.70
CA THR A 16 -21.84 -4.21 -11.73
C THR A 16 -21.55 -3.06 -12.70
N ILE A 17 -20.86 -2.03 -12.23
CA ILE A 17 -20.45 -0.87 -13.03
C ILE A 17 -18.96 -1.01 -13.33
N ALA A 18 -18.60 -1.19 -14.59
CA ALA A 18 -17.20 -1.13 -15.01
C ALA A 18 -16.66 0.30 -14.90
N LEU A 19 -15.45 0.46 -14.38
CA LEU A 19 -14.81 1.75 -14.14
C LEU A 19 -13.56 1.89 -14.99
N SER A 20 -13.40 3.02 -15.67
CA SER A 20 -12.15 3.35 -16.35
C SER A 20 -11.14 4.00 -15.40
N HIS A 21 -9.87 4.05 -15.80
CA HIS A 21 -8.87 4.86 -15.10
C HIS A 21 -9.29 6.32 -15.00
N ALA A 22 -9.86 6.90 -16.06
CA ALA A 22 -10.28 8.30 -16.08
C ALA A 22 -11.40 8.59 -15.06
N ASP A 23 -12.32 7.64 -14.86
CA ASP A 23 -13.41 7.77 -13.88
C ASP A 23 -12.89 7.89 -12.45
N ILE A 24 -11.80 7.18 -12.15
CA ILE A 24 -11.22 7.14 -10.82
C ILE A 24 -10.17 8.25 -10.65
N GLU A 25 -9.26 8.42 -11.60
CA GLU A 25 -8.20 9.45 -11.56
C GLU A 25 -8.81 10.84 -11.35
N ARG A 26 -9.94 11.19 -11.98
CA ARG A 26 -10.57 12.50 -11.74
C ARG A 26 -10.95 12.76 -10.27
N ARG A 27 -11.20 11.71 -9.48
CA ARG A 27 -11.69 11.78 -8.09
C ARG A 27 -10.59 11.61 -7.04
N ILE A 28 -9.45 11.03 -7.38
CA ILE A 28 -8.36 10.74 -6.42
C ILE A 28 -7.09 11.52 -6.70
N CYS A 29 -6.13 11.48 -5.78
CA CYS A 29 -4.85 12.20 -5.90
C CYS A 29 -3.80 11.46 -6.73
N VAL A 30 -3.86 10.13 -6.79
CA VAL A 30 -2.87 9.28 -7.49
C VAL A 30 -3.18 9.11 -8.98
N ARG A 31 -2.14 8.90 -9.78
CA ARG A 31 -2.14 8.77 -11.25
C ARG A 31 -1.22 7.64 -11.65
N ARG A 32 -1.33 7.21 -12.91
CA ARG A 32 -0.27 6.42 -13.55
C ARG A 32 1.07 7.19 -13.50
N PRO A 33 2.21 6.50 -13.27
CA PRO A 33 2.35 5.05 -13.18
C PRO A 33 2.07 4.43 -11.79
N TYR A 34 1.87 5.23 -10.74
CA TYR A 34 1.61 4.70 -9.40
C TYR A 34 0.26 3.95 -9.31
N PHE A 35 -0.76 4.48 -9.97
CA PHE A 35 -2.06 3.83 -10.15
C PHE A 35 -2.01 2.81 -11.29
N ALA A 36 -1.84 1.53 -10.94
CA ALA A 36 -1.67 0.42 -11.89
C ALA A 36 -2.74 -0.68 -11.77
N LEU A 37 -3.92 -0.38 -11.24
CA LEU A 37 -5.01 -1.36 -11.18
C LEU A 37 -5.69 -1.53 -12.56
N THR A 38 -6.10 -2.75 -12.87
CA THR A 38 -6.85 -3.08 -14.09
C THR A 38 -8.20 -3.71 -13.73
N ASP A 39 -9.05 -3.93 -14.73
CA ASP A 39 -10.35 -4.63 -14.58
C ASP A 39 -11.20 -4.10 -13.41
N MET A 40 -11.25 -2.77 -13.27
CA MET A 40 -11.92 -2.13 -12.15
C MET A 40 -13.44 -2.17 -12.31
N ALA A 41 -14.14 -2.52 -11.24
CA ALA A 41 -15.59 -2.50 -11.21
C ALA A 41 -16.12 -2.14 -9.82
N LEU A 42 -17.35 -1.62 -9.78
CA LEU A 42 -18.11 -1.38 -8.56
C LEU A 42 -19.41 -2.18 -8.61
N GLU A 43 -19.62 -3.07 -7.65
CA GLU A 43 -20.88 -3.79 -7.44
C GLU A 43 -21.48 -3.36 -6.11
N GLY A 44 -22.53 -2.53 -6.15
CA GLY A 44 -23.08 -1.90 -4.95
C GLY A 44 -22.06 -0.99 -4.27
N ARG A 45 -21.46 -1.45 -3.16
CA ARG A 45 -20.41 -0.74 -2.40
C ARG A 45 -19.07 -1.48 -2.36
N VAL A 46 -18.96 -2.50 -3.19
CA VAL A 46 -17.76 -3.34 -3.29
C VAL A 46 -17.02 -2.95 -4.54
N PHE A 47 -15.78 -2.52 -4.36
CA PHE A 47 -14.88 -2.25 -5.48
C PHE A 47 -14.02 -3.48 -5.74
N THR A 48 -13.93 -3.90 -6.98
CA THR A 48 -13.02 -4.96 -7.41
C THR A 48 -12.04 -4.42 -8.43
N ALA A 49 -10.83 -4.97 -8.43
CA ALA A 49 -9.81 -4.68 -9.42
C ALA A 49 -8.79 -5.81 -9.48
N ARG A 50 -7.86 -5.71 -10.42
CA ARG A 50 -6.72 -6.60 -10.54
C ARG A 50 -5.40 -5.85 -10.56
N ALA A 51 -4.34 -6.54 -10.17
CA ALA A 51 -2.99 -6.00 -10.19
C ALA A 51 -1.94 -7.09 -10.46
N ARG A 52 -0.77 -6.69 -10.92
CA ARG A 52 0.42 -7.56 -11.03
C ARG A 52 1.59 -6.96 -10.27
N ALA A 53 2.53 -7.82 -9.91
CA ALA A 53 3.79 -7.40 -9.34
C ALA A 53 4.58 -6.55 -10.35
N GLU A 54 5.08 -5.40 -9.92
CA GLU A 54 6.03 -4.55 -10.65
C GLU A 54 7.42 -4.66 -10.03
N ALA A 55 7.52 -4.66 -8.69
CA ALA A 55 8.80 -4.71 -7.98
C ALA A 55 9.35 -6.15 -7.91
N PRO A 56 10.64 -6.39 -8.18
CA PRO A 56 11.23 -7.72 -8.05
C PRO A 56 11.11 -8.24 -6.61
N PRO A 57 11.04 -9.57 -6.42
CA PRO A 57 10.83 -10.17 -5.11
C PRO A 57 12.03 -10.04 -4.17
N TYR A 58 13.23 -9.84 -4.72
CA TYR A 58 14.49 -10.01 -3.98
C TYR A 58 14.54 -11.40 -3.31
N SER A 59 14.41 -11.47 -1.99
CA SER A 59 14.33 -12.73 -1.22
C SER A 59 12.92 -13.00 -0.67
N GLU A 60 11.95 -12.12 -0.92
CA GLU A 60 10.57 -12.33 -0.49
C GLU A 60 9.86 -13.33 -1.41
N VAL A 61 9.23 -14.35 -0.83
CA VAL A 61 8.54 -15.40 -1.57
C VAL A 61 7.04 -15.16 -1.60
N GLY A 62 6.48 -15.20 -2.81
CA GLY A 62 5.04 -15.11 -3.04
C GLY A 62 4.73 -14.63 -4.47
N PRO A 63 3.44 -14.50 -4.81
CA PRO A 63 3.02 -14.02 -6.13
C PRO A 63 3.32 -12.53 -6.36
N ILE A 64 3.54 -11.75 -5.29
CA ILE A 64 3.84 -10.32 -5.27
C ILE A 64 4.48 -9.98 -3.92
N THR A 65 5.34 -8.97 -3.85
CA THR A 65 5.91 -8.52 -2.56
C THR A 65 4.86 -7.85 -1.70
N ALA A 66 5.01 -7.91 -0.37
CA ALA A 66 4.10 -7.32 0.60
C ALA A 66 3.91 -5.82 0.38
N ALA A 67 5.00 -5.11 0.06
CA ALA A 67 4.98 -3.68 -0.21
C ALA A 67 4.23 -3.32 -1.49
N ASP A 68 4.43 -4.08 -2.57
CA ASP A 68 3.73 -3.84 -3.84
C ASP A 68 2.25 -4.24 -3.75
N LEU A 69 1.92 -5.32 -3.04
CA LEU A 69 0.54 -5.66 -2.73
C LEU A 69 -0.13 -4.58 -1.87
N GLY A 70 0.59 -4.05 -0.87
CA GLY A 70 0.13 -2.95 -0.03
C GLY A 70 -0.18 -1.68 -0.83
N ARG A 71 0.65 -1.35 -1.83
CA ARG A 71 0.35 -0.26 -2.79
C ARG A 71 -1.00 -0.47 -3.47
N HIS A 72 -1.19 -1.63 -4.09
CA HIS A 72 -2.40 -1.92 -4.85
C HIS A 72 -3.64 -1.99 -3.96
N ALA A 73 -3.51 -2.56 -2.75
CA ALA A 73 -4.57 -2.58 -1.76
C ALA A 73 -4.95 -1.16 -1.31
N ALA A 74 -3.97 -0.29 -1.07
CA ALA A 74 -4.23 1.11 -0.73
C ALA A 74 -4.97 1.85 -1.85
N ILE A 75 -4.55 1.66 -3.09
CA ILE A 75 -5.18 2.28 -4.26
C ILE A 75 -6.61 1.74 -4.45
N ALA A 76 -6.83 0.42 -4.29
CA ALA A 76 -8.16 -0.17 -4.38
C ALA A 76 -9.08 0.38 -3.27
N GLY A 77 -8.55 0.53 -2.06
CA GLY A 77 -9.24 1.10 -0.91
C GLY A 77 -9.71 2.54 -1.13
N LEU A 78 -8.79 3.45 -1.50
CA LEU A 78 -9.15 4.85 -1.78
C LEU A 78 -10.03 5.00 -3.03
N SER A 79 -9.87 4.10 -4.03
CA SER A 79 -10.71 4.10 -5.23
C SER A 79 -12.13 3.70 -4.90
N ASN A 80 -12.32 2.71 -4.02
CA ASN A 80 -13.64 2.35 -3.51
C ASN A 80 -14.30 3.55 -2.84
N VAL A 81 -13.62 4.18 -1.87
CA VAL A 81 -14.15 5.35 -1.15
C VAL A 81 -14.55 6.46 -2.12
N ALA A 82 -13.72 6.75 -3.13
CA ALA A 82 -14.01 7.77 -4.14
C ALA A 82 -15.16 7.39 -5.09
N ALA A 83 -15.29 6.12 -5.47
CA ALA A 83 -16.33 5.64 -6.36
C ALA A 83 -17.73 5.71 -5.72
N ILE A 84 -17.81 5.52 -4.40
CA ILE A 84 -19.07 5.56 -3.64
C ILE A 84 -19.41 6.96 -3.07
N HIS A 85 -18.62 7.99 -3.41
CA HIS A 85 -18.97 9.38 -3.16
C HIS A 85 -20.02 9.87 -4.16
N ASP A 86 -20.97 10.66 -3.68
CA ASP A 86 -22.09 11.21 -4.47
C ASP A 86 -21.69 12.44 -5.31
N ASP A 87 -20.40 12.75 -5.38
CA ASP A 87 -19.84 13.86 -6.15
C ASP A 87 -18.59 13.42 -6.92
N ASP A 88 -18.11 14.30 -7.80
CA ASP A 88 -16.90 14.10 -8.60
C ASP A 88 -15.69 14.88 -8.06
N ASP A 89 -15.73 15.33 -6.79
CA ASP A 89 -14.66 16.16 -6.23
C ASP A 89 -13.36 15.36 -6.09
N ARG A 90 -12.26 15.93 -6.61
CA ARG A 90 -10.92 15.37 -6.39
C ARG A 90 -10.48 15.53 -4.94
N ARG A 91 -10.10 14.41 -4.33
CA ARG A 91 -9.63 14.31 -2.94
C ARG A 91 -8.25 13.69 -2.83
N TYR A 92 -7.57 14.03 -1.75
CA TYR A 92 -6.30 13.45 -1.33
C TYR A 92 -6.55 12.51 -0.18
N TYR A 93 -6.15 11.26 -0.34
CA TYR A 93 -6.31 10.20 0.64
C TYR A 93 -4.93 9.89 1.21
N LEU A 94 -4.68 10.35 2.44
CA LEU A 94 -3.43 10.10 3.13
C LEU A 94 -3.60 8.85 3.98
N ALA A 95 -2.96 7.75 3.59
CA ALA A 95 -2.90 6.57 4.44
C ALA A 95 -2.25 6.95 5.78
N GLN A 96 -2.86 6.57 6.89
CA GLN A 96 -2.38 6.87 8.23
C GLN A 96 -2.00 5.60 8.99
N HIS A 97 -2.81 4.56 8.82
CA HIS A 97 -2.63 3.30 9.52
C HIS A 97 -3.01 2.15 8.61
N ALA A 98 -2.28 1.04 8.71
CA ALA A 98 -2.58 -0.20 8.00
C ALA A 98 -2.26 -1.42 8.86
N GLU A 99 -3.21 -2.33 8.98
CA GLU A 99 -2.99 -3.70 9.48
C GLU A 99 -3.04 -4.67 8.30
N CYS A 100 -2.03 -5.54 8.21
CA CYS A 100 -1.82 -6.43 7.09
C CYS A 100 -1.61 -7.86 7.60
N ALA A 101 -2.38 -8.82 7.09
CA ALA A 101 -2.19 -10.24 7.36
C ALA A 101 -2.02 -11.00 6.04
N TYR A 102 -1.02 -11.86 5.98
CA TYR A 102 -0.66 -12.61 4.78
C TYR A 102 -0.82 -14.11 5.06
N VAL A 103 -1.27 -14.84 4.04
CA VAL A 103 -1.40 -16.30 4.07
C VAL A 103 -0.44 -16.87 3.03
N VAL A 104 0.11 -18.05 3.32
CA VAL A 104 0.93 -18.78 2.35
C VAL A 104 0.12 -19.02 1.08
N ASN A 105 0.72 -18.64 -0.05
CA ASN A 105 0.14 -18.82 -1.37
C ASN A 105 1.26 -19.23 -2.32
N GLU A 106 1.12 -20.41 -2.92
CA GLU A 106 2.15 -21.02 -3.79
C GLU A 106 2.06 -20.55 -5.25
N ALA A 107 1.20 -19.57 -5.55
CA ALA A 107 1.15 -19.00 -6.88
C ALA A 107 2.51 -18.37 -7.25
N PRO A 108 3.01 -18.59 -8.48
CA PRO A 108 4.28 -18.03 -8.91
C PRO A 108 4.32 -16.49 -8.83
N PHE A 109 5.51 -15.94 -8.63
CA PHE A 109 5.74 -14.50 -8.71
C PHE A 109 5.21 -13.92 -10.04
N GLY A 110 4.53 -12.79 -9.98
CA GLY A 110 3.89 -12.14 -11.13
C GLY A 110 2.50 -12.69 -11.47
N THR A 111 1.97 -13.65 -10.70
CA THR A 111 0.57 -14.08 -10.81
C THR A 111 -0.36 -12.88 -10.64
N LEU A 112 -1.44 -12.86 -11.42
CA LEU A 112 -2.46 -11.83 -11.34
C LEU A 112 -3.18 -11.90 -10.00
N ILE A 113 -3.29 -10.75 -9.33
CA ILE A 113 -3.93 -10.61 -8.03
C ILE A 113 -5.31 -10.01 -8.22
N ASP A 114 -6.34 -10.66 -7.69
CA ASP A 114 -7.67 -10.08 -7.57
C ASP A 114 -7.78 -9.35 -6.23
N LEU A 115 -8.29 -8.13 -6.26
CA LEU A 115 -8.48 -7.26 -5.10
C LEU A 115 -9.96 -6.97 -4.92
N ARG A 116 -10.47 -7.16 -3.71
CA ARG A 116 -11.83 -6.81 -3.32
C ARG A 116 -11.78 -5.84 -2.15
N SER A 117 -12.28 -4.63 -2.34
CA SER A 117 -12.36 -3.60 -1.30
C SER A 117 -13.79 -3.38 -0.84
N GLU A 118 -13.95 -3.19 0.47
CA GLU A 118 -15.19 -2.82 1.13
C GLU A 118 -14.94 -1.65 2.09
N VAL A 119 -15.82 -0.65 2.08
CA VAL A 119 -15.74 0.47 3.03
C VAL A 119 -16.40 0.07 4.33
N ILE A 120 -15.63 0.06 5.42
CA ILE A 120 -16.12 -0.28 6.76
C ILE A 120 -16.85 0.93 7.35
N ASP A 121 -16.19 2.09 7.34
CA ASP A 121 -16.76 3.34 7.80
C ASP A 121 -16.19 4.52 7.01
N ARG A 122 -16.95 5.61 6.95
CA ARG A 122 -16.52 6.85 6.31
C ARG A 122 -17.19 8.06 6.91
N THR A 123 -16.45 9.15 6.92
CA THR A 123 -16.94 10.52 7.13
C THR A 123 -16.44 11.40 5.99
N LYS A 124 -16.65 12.72 6.08
CA LYS A 124 -16.07 13.67 5.12
C LYS A 124 -14.54 13.81 5.23
N ARG A 125 -13.93 13.34 6.32
CA ARG A 125 -12.51 13.59 6.64
C ARG A 125 -11.69 12.33 6.91
N VAL A 126 -12.35 11.20 7.16
CA VAL A 126 -11.69 9.93 7.50
C VAL A 126 -12.46 8.80 6.84
N SER A 127 -11.76 7.77 6.38
CA SER A 127 -12.37 6.50 5.99
C SER A 127 -11.54 5.32 6.46
N ARG A 128 -12.22 4.21 6.71
CA ARG A 128 -11.60 2.91 6.94
C ARG A 128 -12.15 1.88 5.97
N VAL A 129 -11.27 1.09 5.39
CA VAL A 129 -11.61 0.09 4.38
C VAL A 129 -10.97 -1.25 4.73
N ARG A 130 -11.62 -2.32 4.30
CA ARG A 130 -11.01 -3.65 4.22
C ARG A 130 -10.70 -3.96 2.78
N VAL A 131 -9.54 -4.54 2.51
CA VAL A 131 -9.20 -5.10 1.19
C VAL A 131 -8.77 -6.54 1.38
N VAL A 132 -9.33 -7.44 0.59
CA VAL A 132 -8.90 -8.85 0.52
C VAL A 132 -8.26 -9.08 -0.84
N ALA A 133 -7.13 -9.76 -0.83
CA ALA A 133 -6.39 -10.14 -2.02
C ALA A 133 -6.43 -11.67 -2.21
N THR A 134 -6.67 -12.11 -3.44
CA THR A 134 -6.55 -13.52 -3.84
C THR A 134 -5.63 -13.65 -5.05
N ALA A 135 -4.90 -14.76 -5.12
CA ALA A 135 -4.08 -15.14 -6.27
C ALA A 135 -4.39 -16.58 -6.63
N ALA A 136 -4.57 -16.87 -7.92
CA ALA A 136 -4.98 -18.19 -8.40
C ALA A 136 -6.22 -18.74 -7.67
N ALA A 137 -7.21 -17.87 -7.42
CA ALA A 137 -8.43 -18.17 -6.65
C ALA A 137 -8.24 -18.62 -5.18
N ALA A 138 -7.01 -18.55 -4.65
CA ALA A 138 -6.71 -18.83 -3.25
C ALA A 138 -6.47 -17.51 -2.47
N PRO A 139 -6.77 -17.47 -1.15
CA PRO A 139 -6.43 -16.34 -0.29
C PRO A 139 -4.94 -16.00 -0.35
N LEU A 140 -4.63 -14.70 -0.33
CA LEU A 140 -3.25 -14.19 -0.29
C LEU A 140 -3.05 -13.27 0.90
N ALA A 141 -3.91 -12.26 1.07
CA ALA A 141 -3.76 -11.31 2.16
C ALA A 141 -5.07 -10.58 2.48
N SER A 142 -5.12 -9.97 3.66
CA SER A 142 -6.13 -8.99 4.06
C SER A 142 -5.47 -7.72 4.61
N PHE A 143 -6.12 -6.59 4.35
CA PHE A 143 -5.68 -5.26 4.74
C PHE A 143 -6.84 -4.53 5.42
N GLU A 144 -6.58 -3.89 6.54
CA GLU A 144 -7.44 -2.83 7.08
C GLU A 144 -6.69 -1.51 7.01
N LEU A 145 -7.22 -0.56 6.23
CA LEU A 145 -6.52 0.68 5.89
C LEU A 145 -7.35 1.87 6.35
N SER A 146 -6.70 2.85 6.96
CA SER A 146 -7.33 4.10 7.39
C SER A 146 -6.73 5.30 6.65
N TYR A 147 -7.59 6.19 6.16
CA TYR A 147 -7.21 7.38 5.43
C TYR A 147 -7.69 8.65 6.11
N THR A 148 -6.86 9.68 6.10
CA THR A 148 -7.31 11.07 6.19
C THR A 148 -7.67 11.57 4.80
N ILE A 149 -8.85 12.18 4.67
CA ILE A 149 -9.40 12.69 3.41
C ILE A 149 -9.31 14.21 3.41
N LEU A 150 -8.59 14.76 2.44
CA LEU A 150 -8.43 16.20 2.23
C LEU A 150 -9.03 16.61 0.89
N THR A 151 -9.67 17.79 0.86
CA THR A 151 -9.98 18.43 -0.41
C THR A 151 -8.69 18.89 -1.09
N SER A 152 -8.73 19.06 -2.41
CA SER A 152 -7.58 19.59 -3.17
C SER A 152 -7.09 20.94 -2.62
N SER A 153 -8.01 21.83 -2.21
CA SER A 153 -7.66 23.13 -1.62
C SER A 153 -7.05 23.01 -0.22
N ALA A 154 -7.51 22.07 0.61
CA ALA A 154 -6.91 21.82 1.92
C ALA A 154 -5.49 21.26 1.79
N PHE A 155 -5.30 20.25 0.94
CA PHE A 155 -3.98 19.66 0.66
C PHE A 155 -3.00 20.72 0.15
N GLY A 156 -3.40 21.50 -0.87
CA GLY A 156 -2.56 22.56 -1.43
C GLY A 156 -2.19 23.65 -0.41
N ARG A 157 -3.11 24.03 0.49
CA ARG A 157 -2.78 25.00 1.56
C ARG A 157 -1.80 24.44 2.59
N LEU A 158 -1.98 23.19 3.01
CA LEU A 158 -1.13 22.52 4.00
C LEU A 158 0.30 22.34 3.48
N PHE A 159 0.44 21.93 2.21
CA PHE A 159 1.72 21.54 1.63
C PHE A 159 2.25 22.53 0.59
N ARG A 160 1.77 23.79 0.57
CA ARG A 160 2.17 24.81 -0.42
C ARG A 160 3.68 24.97 -0.55
N HIS A 161 4.42 24.85 0.54
CA HIS A 161 5.88 25.02 0.59
C HIS A 161 6.64 23.81 0.06
N ARG A 162 5.93 22.71 -0.22
CA ARG A 162 6.45 21.48 -0.82
C ARG A 162 6.08 21.35 -2.31
N ALA A 163 5.37 22.33 -2.85
CA ALA A 163 4.97 22.33 -4.25
C ALA A 163 6.21 22.43 -5.14
N MET A 164 6.41 21.44 -6.01
CA MET A 164 7.47 21.43 -7.00
C MET A 164 7.11 20.51 -8.16
N HIS A 165 7.74 20.70 -9.32
CA HIS A 165 7.48 19.85 -10.48
C HIS A 165 7.89 18.40 -10.21
N THR A 166 6.93 17.48 -10.38
CA THR A 166 7.22 16.04 -10.44
C THR A 166 7.53 15.68 -11.89
N PRO A 167 8.74 15.20 -12.21
CA PRO A 167 9.12 14.90 -13.59
C PRO A 167 8.26 13.77 -14.16
N SER A 168 8.03 13.80 -15.48
CA SER A 168 7.55 12.61 -16.18
C SER A 168 8.70 11.61 -16.28
N ALA A 169 8.46 10.36 -15.88
CA ALA A 169 9.44 9.28 -15.94
C ALA A 169 8.73 7.92 -16.13
N PRO A 170 9.45 6.87 -16.58
CA PRO A 170 8.96 5.49 -16.48
C PRO A 170 8.58 5.13 -15.05
N SER A 171 7.78 4.06 -14.87
CA SER A 171 7.37 3.60 -13.53
C SER A 171 8.59 3.37 -12.64
N PRO A 172 8.76 4.13 -11.54
CA PRO A 172 9.85 3.89 -10.61
C PRO A 172 9.56 2.70 -9.68
N TYR A 173 8.32 2.18 -9.69
CA TYR A 173 7.81 1.21 -8.73
C TYR A 173 8.25 -0.23 -9.02
N GLY A 174 8.95 -0.45 -10.13
CA GLY A 174 9.60 -1.71 -10.45
C GLY A 174 10.96 -1.93 -9.78
N ARG A 175 11.38 -1.04 -8.86
CA ARG A 175 12.66 -1.16 -8.14
C ARG A 175 12.61 -0.47 -6.79
N LEU A 176 13.47 -0.90 -5.87
CA LEU A 176 13.77 -0.18 -4.63
C LEU A 176 14.57 1.08 -4.89
N LEU A 177 14.66 1.92 -3.86
CA LEU A 177 15.56 3.07 -3.87
C LEU A 177 17.01 2.55 -3.83
N GLU A 178 17.85 3.13 -4.69
CA GLU A 178 19.27 2.83 -4.72
C GLU A 178 19.92 3.38 -3.46
N THR A 179 20.28 2.49 -2.54
CA THR A 179 20.88 2.84 -1.24
C THR A 179 21.98 1.86 -0.90
N GLU A 180 23.05 2.39 -0.30
CA GLU A 180 23.94 1.56 0.50
C GLU A 180 23.33 1.43 1.91
N PHE A 181 23.54 0.28 2.53
CA PHE A 181 23.09 0.05 3.89
C PHE A 181 24.22 -0.49 4.74
N VAL A 182 24.21 -0.11 6.01
CA VAL A 182 25.08 -0.66 7.04
C VAL A 182 24.30 -1.67 7.86
N ARG A 183 24.99 -2.72 8.28
CA ARG A 183 24.44 -3.74 9.18
C ARG A 183 25.28 -3.78 10.45
N GLY A 184 24.61 -3.79 11.58
CA GLY A 184 25.23 -4.07 12.87
C GLY A 184 24.60 -5.28 13.55
N GLU A 185 24.93 -5.47 14.81
CA GLU A 185 24.31 -6.50 15.63
C GLU A 185 22.84 -6.15 15.85
N GLY A 186 21.95 -6.94 15.25
CA GLY A 186 20.50 -6.79 15.42
C GLY A 186 19.84 -5.61 14.70
N TYR A 187 20.56 -4.86 13.86
CA TYR A 187 19.96 -3.77 13.07
C TYR A 187 20.54 -3.66 11.64
N ALA A 188 19.76 -3.05 10.76
CA ALA A 188 20.18 -2.60 9.44
C ALA A 188 19.67 -1.18 9.20
N GLU A 189 20.48 -0.35 8.56
CA GLU A 189 20.15 1.05 8.29
C GLU A 189 20.62 1.47 6.89
N ALA A 190 19.75 2.13 6.13
CA ALA A 190 20.07 2.74 4.86
C ALA A 190 19.77 4.24 4.91
N THR A 191 20.59 5.04 4.24
CA THR A 191 20.38 6.49 4.14
C THR A 191 20.41 6.94 2.68
N LEU A 192 19.50 7.86 2.34
CA LEU A 192 19.52 8.65 1.12
C LEU A 192 19.73 10.10 1.50
N ASP A 193 20.77 10.74 0.93
CA ASP A 193 21.04 12.16 1.19
C ASP A 193 19.94 13.07 0.64
N ALA A 194 19.27 12.67 -0.44
CA ALA A 194 18.13 13.38 -1.00
C ALA A 194 17.15 12.40 -1.67
N LEU A 195 15.88 12.47 -1.29
CA LEU A 195 14.83 11.69 -1.94
C LEU A 195 14.60 12.17 -3.39
N PRO A 196 14.68 11.29 -4.40
CA PRO A 196 14.51 11.70 -5.78
C PRO A 196 13.02 11.95 -6.10
N ALA A 197 12.72 13.09 -6.71
CA ALA A 197 11.35 13.40 -7.18
C ALA A 197 10.82 12.36 -8.19
N SER A 198 11.72 11.71 -8.94
CA SER A 198 11.38 10.63 -9.88
C SER A 198 10.86 9.36 -9.19
N ALA A 199 11.08 9.18 -7.88
CA ALA A 199 10.47 8.08 -7.12
C ALA A 199 9.03 8.39 -6.66
N CYS A 200 8.55 9.61 -6.89
CA CYS A 200 7.22 10.08 -6.45
C CYS A 200 6.19 10.16 -7.61
N VAL A 201 6.57 9.71 -8.82
CA VAL A 201 5.82 9.94 -10.06
C VAL A 201 4.45 9.25 -10.03
N GLY A 202 3.39 10.05 -10.10
CA GLY A 202 2.00 9.57 -10.04
C GLY A 202 1.44 9.41 -8.64
N HIS A 203 2.18 9.71 -7.56
CA HIS A 203 1.61 9.66 -6.21
C HIS A 203 0.79 10.92 -5.89
N PHE A 204 1.45 12.08 -5.77
CA PHE A 204 0.79 13.38 -5.67
C PHE A 204 1.40 14.33 -6.71
N ASP A 205 0.66 14.62 -7.77
CA ASP A 205 1.14 15.50 -8.84
C ASP A 205 1.50 16.88 -8.30
N SER A 206 2.68 17.40 -8.66
CA SER A 206 3.22 18.69 -8.21
C SER A 206 3.54 18.80 -6.71
N TYR A 207 3.48 17.69 -5.98
CA TYR A 207 3.83 17.59 -4.57
C TYR A 207 4.55 16.26 -4.34
N PRO A 208 5.79 16.08 -4.84
CA PRO A 208 6.48 14.80 -4.83
C PRO A 208 6.79 14.34 -3.39
N ALA A 209 5.83 13.64 -2.80
CA ALA A 209 5.98 12.87 -1.59
C ALA A 209 6.19 11.41 -1.97
N LEU A 210 7.17 10.77 -1.33
CA LEU A 210 7.46 9.38 -1.56
C LEU A 210 6.29 8.52 -1.06
N PRO A 211 5.80 7.54 -1.85
CA PRO A 211 4.69 6.71 -1.41
C PRO A 211 5.06 5.83 -0.22
N VAL A 212 4.10 5.62 0.68
CA VAL A 212 4.26 4.71 1.83
C VAL A 212 4.72 3.33 1.36
N ALA A 213 4.18 2.81 0.27
CA ALA A 213 4.61 1.52 -0.28
C ALA A 213 6.09 1.47 -0.67
N VAL A 214 6.68 2.56 -1.16
CA VAL A 214 8.12 2.62 -1.46
C VAL A 214 8.93 2.64 -0.17
N LEU A 215 8.49 3.43 0.81
CA LEU A 215 9.13 3.48 2.13
C LEU A 215 9.12 2.10 2.81
N MET A 216 7.97 1.43 2.80
CA MET A 216 7.79 0.11 3.40
C MET A 216 8.51 -0.99 2.61
N GLY A 217 8.60 -0.87 1.28
CA GLY A 217 9.41 -1.76 0.45
C GLY A 217 10.89 -1.71 0.85
N GLN A 218 11.42 -0.51 1.10
CA GLN A 218 12.79 -0.34 1.56
C GLN A 218 13.02 -0.97 2.96
N LEU A 219 12.08 -0.77 3.88
CA LEU A 219 12.15 -1.35 5.22
C LEU A 219 12.01 -2.89 5.20
N SER A 220 11.07 -3.44 4.42
CA SER A 220 10.91 -4.88 4.25
C SER A 220 12.17 -5.51 3.66
N TYR A 221 12.79 -4.85 2.67
CA TYR A 221 14.07 -5.27 2.12
C TYR A 221 15.17 -5.33 3.18
N LEU A 222 15.33 -4.26 3.98
CA LEU A 222 16.33 -4.23 5.06
C LEU A 222 16.06 -5.30 6.13
N ALA A 223 14.80 -5.55 6.49
CA ALA A 223 14.42 -6.63 7.39
C ALA A 223 14.80 -8.00 6.80
N GLY A 224 14.56 -8.21 5.50
CA GLY A 224 15.02 -9.36 4.72
C GLY A 224 16.54 -9.57 4.77
N ARG A 225 17.31 -8.50 4.57
CA ARG A 225 18.79 -8.54 4.66
C ARG A 225 19.32 -8.74 6.07
N LEU A 226 18.55 -8.32 7.08
CA LEU A 226 18.90 -8.51 8.47
C LEU A 226 18.61 -9.93 8.93
N VAL A 227 17.48 -10.51 8.50
CA VAL A 227 17.08 -11.88 8.84
C VAL A 227 17.93 -12.94 8.13
N SER A 228 18.48 -12.59 6.97
CA SER A 228 19.15 -13.51 6.08
C SER A 228 20.54 -13.01 5.68
N GLU A 229 21.59 -13.61 6.26
CA GLU A 229 22.98 -13.32 5.89
C GLU A 229 23.27 -13.70 4.43
N ASP A 230 22.70 -14.80 3.94
CA ASP A 230 22.93 -15.36 2.60
C ASP A 230 21.78 -15.12 1.62
N SER A 231 20.88 -14.17 1.89
CA SER A 231 19.68 -13.92 1.06
C SER A 231 18.70 -15.11 0.95
N ALA A 232 18.78 -16.05 1.89
CA ALA A 232 17.75 -17.05 2.20
C ALA A 232 16.32 -16.46 2.11
N PRO A 233 15.40 -17.20 1.47
CA PRO A 233 14.06 -16.72 1.21
C PRO A 233 13.24 -16.52 2.48
N PHE A 234 12.33 -15.55 2.45
CA PHE A 234 11.43 -15.26 3.56
C PHE A 234 10.01 -14.95 3.06
N ARG A 235 9.04 -14.99 3.98
CA ARG A 235 7.67 -14.51 3.77
C ARG A 235 7.34 -13.45 4.81
N VAL A 236 6.68 -12.38 4.39
CA VAL A 236 5.97 -11.50 5.31
C VAL A 236 4.68 -12.20 5.74
N VAL A 237 4.46 -12.31 7.05
CA VAL A 237 3.26 -12.98 7.61
C VAL A 237 2.27 -11.94 8.14
N ARG A 238 2.79 -10.86 8.74
CA ARG A 238 2.00 -9.76 9.28
C ARG A 238 2.77 -8.45 9.15
N GLY A 239 2.04 -7.35 9.05
CA GLY A 239 2.58 -6.00 9.12
C GLY A 239 1.60 -5.04 9.78
N SER A 240 2.11 -4.12 10.59
CA SER A 240 1.37 -2.96 11.10
C SER A 240 2.16 -1.71 10.71
N ILE A 241 1.50 -0.73 10.12
CA ILE A 241 2.14 0.48 9.58
C ILE A 241 1.45 1.71 10.12
N ASP A 242 2.24 2.67 10.59
CA ASP A 242 1.79 4.01 10.94
C ASP A 242 2.54 5.03 10.07
N ALA A 243 1.80 5.81 9.29
CA ALA A 243 2.32 6.89 8.47
C ALA A 243 1.90 8.23 9.09
N THR A 244 2.79 8.79 9.90
CA THR A 244 2.55 9.99 10.70
C THR A 244 2.78 11.28 9.93
N ASP A 245 3.59 11.24 8.88
CA ASP A 245 3.90 12.39 8.03
C ASP A 245 4.35 11.94 6.63
N LEU A 246 4.66 12.88 5.74
CA LEU A 246 5.13 12.63 4.39
C LEU A 246 6.65 12.89 4.30
N ALA A 247 7.31 12.03 3.52
CA ALA A 247 8.70 12.17 3.11
C ALA A 247 8.74 12.86 1.74
N TRP A 248 9.27 14.07 1.66
CA TRP A 248 9.25 14.89 0.45
C TRP A 248 10.52 14.74 -0.36
N ALA A 249 10.42 14.88 -1.68
CA ALA A 249 11.60 14.94 -2.53
C ALA A 249 12.58 16.05 -2.06
N GLY A 250 13.87 15.76 -2.15
CA GLY A 250 14.95 16.61 -1.66
C GLY A 250 15.28 16.46 -0.18
N GLU A 251 14.41 15.87 0.65
CA GLU A 251 14.73 15.59 2.05
C GLU A 251 15.70 14.41 2.16
N ARG A 252 16.55 14.42 3.20
CA ARG A 252 17.34 13.26 3.56
C ARG A 252 16.43 12.20 4.17
N ALA A 253 16.54 10.94 3.75
CA ALA A 253 15.75 9.85 4.33
C ALA A 253 16.64 8.82 5.01
N ARG A 254 16.30 8.42 6.23
CA ARG A 254 16.95 7.33 6.98
C ARG A 254 15.94 6.21 7.23
N PHE A 255 16.27 5.02 6.76
CA PHE A 255 15.49 3.79 6.92
C PHE A 255 16.20 2.91 7.93
N ARG A 256 15.53 2.53 9.01
CA ARG A 256 16.13 1.72 10.07
C ARG A 256 15.23 0.56 10.43
N VAL A 257 15.84 -0.61 10.57
CA VAL A 257 15.19 -1.84 10.99
C VAL A 257 15.99 -2.44 12.14
N GLU A 258 15.29 -2.83 13.20
CA GLU A 258 15.85 -3.49 14.37
C GLU A 258 15.11 -4.80 14.64
N ARG A 259 15.85 -5.84 15.02
CA ARG A 259 15.26 -7.08 15.54
C ARG A 259 14.59 -6.77 16.87
N ASP A 260 13.31 -7.09 16.97
CA ASP A 260 12.46 -6.80 18.12
C ASP A 260 11.93 -8.10 18.78
N GLY A 261 12.67 -9.19 18.57
CA GLY A 261 12.45 -10.50 19.19
C GLY A 261 11.75 -11.52 18.29
N LEU A 262 11.19 -12.54 18.94
CA LEU A 262 10.42 -13.62 18.33
C LEU A 262 9.01 -13.60 18.90
N GLU A 263 8.01 -13.79 18.04
CA GLU A 263 6.60 -13.88 18.42
C GLU A 263 5.94 -15.00 17.62
N ASP A 264 5.36 -16.00 18.29
CA ASP A 264 4.73 -17.16 17.64
C ASP A 264 5.62 -17.86 16.59
N GLY A 265 6.93 -17.92 16.86
CA GLY A 265 7.93 -18.49 15.95
C GLY A 265 8.26 -17.61 14.73
N LEU A 266 7.74 -16.38 14.67
CA LEU A 266 8.04 -15.38 13.65
C LEU A 266 9.10 -14.40 14.15
N GLN A 267 9.99 -13.97 13.26
CA GLN A 267 10.95 -12.93 13.57
C GLN A 267 10.27 -11.56 13.49
N ARG A 268 10.27 -10.83 14.61
CA ARG A 268 9.64 -9.52 14.73
C ARG A 268 10.68 -8.43 14.51
N PHE A 269 10.30 -7.41 13.74
CA PHE A 269 11.16 -6.27 13.44
C PHE A 269 10.43 -4.97 13.71
N ALA A 270 11.09 -4.07 14.45
CA ALA A 270 10.70 -2.69 14.58
C ALA A 270 11.38 -1.88 13.47
N CYS A 271 10.58 -1.23 12.63
CA CYS A 271 11.03 -0.48 11.47
C CYS A 271 10.63 0.98 11.60
N SER A 272 11.49 1.90 11.20
CA SER A 272 11.19 3.33 11.18
C SER A 272 11.81 4.01 9.98
N VAL A 273 11.15 5.06 9.51
CA VAL A 273 11.69 5.97 8.51
C VAL A 273 11.61 7.40 9.00
N HIS A 274 12.74 8.11 8.83
CA HIS A 274 12.88 9.51 9.17
C HIS A 274 13.17 10.32 7.90
N ALA A 275 12.48 11.45 7.73
CA ALA A 275 12.84 12.47 6.76
C ALA A 275 13.43 13.67 7.52
N ASP A 276 14.70 13.96 7.26
CA ASP A 276 15.54 14.80 8.11
C ASP A 276 15.44 14.37 9.59
N ALA A 277 14.95 15.25 10.47
CA ALA A 277 14.75 14.97 11.90
C ALA A 277 13.34 14.44 12.25
N ARG A 278 12.43 14.34 11.28
CA ARG A 278 11.02 13.95 11.53
C ARG A 278 10.84 12.46 11.27
N GLN A 279 10.24 11.73 12.19
CA GLN A 279 9.74 10.39 11.91
C GLN A 279 8.48 10.50 11.04
N VAL A 280 8.55 9.97 9.83
CA VAL A 280 7.45 10.02 8.85
C VAL A 280 6.67 8.71 8.79
N GLY A 281 7.25 7.62 9.28
CA GLY A 281 6.55 6.36 9.45
C GLY A 281 7.23 5.37 10.38
N ALA A 282 6.42 4.49 10.96
CA ALA A 282 6.81 3.31 11.70
C ALA A 282 6.15 2.08 11.07
N MET A 283 6.80 0.94 11.21
CA MET A 283 6.21 -0.33 10.82
C MET A 283 6.71 -1.44 11.74
N THR A 284 5.83 -2.34 12.14
CA THR A 284 6.23 -3.63 12.74
C THR A 284 6.03 -4.72 11.70
N LEU A 285 7.05 -5.53 11.46
CA LEU A 285 7.02 -6.66 10.52
C LEU A 285 7.22 -7.98 11.25
N TRP A 286 6.47 -8.99 10.82
CA TRP A 286 6.69 -10.37 11.24
C TRP A 286 7.06 -11.21 10.03
N LEU A 287 8.28 -11.73 10.04
CA LEU A 287 8.84 -12.50 8.95
C LEU A 287 8.99 -13.98 9.35
N ARG A 288 8.77 -14.85 8.37
CA ARG A 288 9.13 -16.27 8.46
C ARG A 288 10.24 -16.56 7.45
N LEU A 289 11.36 -17.12 7.91
CA LEU A 289 12.36 -17.71 7.02
C LEU A 289 11.79 -19.00 6.44
N ILE A 290 12.00 -19.22 5.14
CA ILE A 290 11.69 -20.50 4.51
C ILE A 290 12.93 -21.37 4.65
N GLY A 291 12.82 -22.45 5.43
CA GLY A 291 13.86 -23.48 5.50
C GLY A 291 13.80 -24.46 4.33
N GLU A 292 14.87 -25.22 4.11
CA GLU A 292 14.89 -26.31 3.11
C GLU A 292 13.79 -27.37 3.34
N SER A 293 13.28 -27.47 4.57
CA SER A 293 12.23 -28.42 4.97
C SER A 293 10.82 -28.03 4.51
N ASP A 294 10.57 -26.76 4.21
CA ASP A 294 9.25 -26.26 3.76
C ASP A 294 9.10 -26.27 2.23
N ALA A 295 10.17 -26.58 1.49
CA ALA A 295 10.16 -26.65 0.02
C ALA A 295 9.64 -28.00 -0.53
N LEU A 296 9.21 -28.92 0.33
CA LEU A 296 8.81 -30.29 -0.02
C LEU A 296 7.47 -30.74 0.59
N ALA A 297 6.63 -29.82 1.06
CA ALA A 297 5.28 -30.13 1.55
C ALA A 297 4.20 -29.73 0.54
#